data_AF-A0A927N945-F1
#
_entry.id   AF-A0A927N945-F1
#
_cell.length_a   1.000
_cell.length_b   1.000
_cell.length_c   1.000
_cell.angle_alpha   90.00
_cell.angle_beta   90.00
_cell.angle_gamma   90.00
#
_symmetry.space_group_name_H-M   'P 1'
#
loop_
_entity.id
_entity.type
_entity.pdbx_description
1 polymer ?
#
loop_
_entity_poly.entity_id
_entity_poly.type
_entity_poly.pdbx_seq_one_letter_code
_entity_poly.pdbx_strand_id
1 'polypeptide(L)' 'MCYHVIMIKIEDIQKRLREAIEYGELSQKEIAEKLGINPSTVSKYMRLDKYPALDTFANLCQILDISADEILGLK' A
#
# COMPACT_ATOMS: atom_id res chain seq x y z
N MET A 1 8.96 -22.39 -21.59
CA MET A 1 8.39 -22.53 -20.23
C MET A 1 7.06 -21.81 -20.21
N CYS A 2 5.95 -22.51 -19.96
CA CYS A 2 4.67 -21.84 -19.73
C CYS A 2 4.76 -21.09 -18.41
N TYR A 3 4.80 -19.76 -18.47
CA TYR A 3 4.63 -18.93 -17.28
C TYR A 3 3.20 -19.12 -16.79
N HIS A 4 3.04 -19.84 -15.69
CA HIS A 4 1.82 -19.78 -14.92
C HIS A 4 1.84 -18.43 -14.19
N VAL A 5 1.28 -17.40 -14.82
CA VAL A 5 1.09 -16.10 -14.16
C VAL A 5 0.05 -16.33 -13.06
N ILE A 6 0.48 -16.26 -11.81
CA ILE A 6 -0.44 -16.23 -10.67
C ILE A 6 -1.28 -14.97 -10.85
N MET A 7 -2.60 -15.12 -10.96
CA MET A 7 -3.50 -13.98 -11.11
C MET A 7 -3.51 -13.19 -9.81
N ILE A 8 -2.84 -12.05 -9.80
CA ILE A 8 -2.85 -11.11 -8.68
C ILE A 8 -4.20 -10.37 -8.70
N LYS A 9 -4.91 -10.39 -7.56
CA LYS A 9 -6.15 -9.65 -7.39
C LYS A 9 -5.89 -8.35 -6.66
N ILE A 10 -6.68 -7.33 -7.01
CA ILE A 10 -6.61 -6.01 -6.38
C ILE A 10 -6.89 -6.08 -4.86
N GLU A 11 -7.76 -7.01 -4.46
CA GLU A 11 -8.15 -7.26 -3.06
C GLU A 11 -6.95 -7.74 -2.22
N ASP A 12 -6.10 -8.61 -2.78
CA ASP A 12 -4.91 -9.12 -2.10
C ASP A 12 -3.85 -8.02 -1.93
N ILE A 13 -3.64 -7.19 -2.96
CA ILE A 13 -2.76 -6.01 -2.90
C ILE A 13 -3.27 -5.05 -1.82
N GLN A 14 -4.58 -4.81 -1.81
CA GLN A 14 -5.20 -3.92 -0.84
C GLN A 14 -5.01 -4.42 0.59
N LYS A 15 -5.20 -5.73 0.81
CA LYS A 15 -5.00 -6.34 2.11
C LYS A 15 -3.56 -6.15 2.58
N ARG A 16 -2.58 -6.46 1.74
CA ARG A 16 -1.15 -6.32 2.08
C ARG A 16 -0.76 -4.87 2.34
N LEU A 17 -1.27 -3.93 1.55
CA LEU A 17 -1.07 -2.50 1.77
C LEU A 17 -1.61 -2.07 3.14
N ARG A 18 -2.81 -2.56 3.50
CA ARG A 18 -3.43 -2.27 4.80
C ARG A 18 -2.64 -2.88 5.94
N GLU A 19 -2.18 -4.11 5.81
CA GLU A 19 -1.33 -4.78 6.78
C GLU A 19 0.00 -4.02 6.96
N ALA A 20 0.63 -3.56 5.88
CA ALA A 20 1.85 -2.76 5.95
C ALA A 20 1.65 -1.42 6.68
N ILE A 21 0.49 -0.79 6.52
CA ILE A 21 0.14 0.45 7.24
C ILE A 21 -0.23 0.17 8.71
N GLU A 22 -0.90 -0.94 9.00
CA GLU A 22 -1.38 -1.29 10.34
C GLU A 22 -0.27 -1.80 11.26
N TYR A 23 0.61 -2.64 10.74
CA TYR A 23 1.72 -3.25 11.48
C TYR A 23 3.05 -2.50 11.31
N GLY A 24 3.08 -1.45 10.48
CA GLY A 24 4.24 -0.58 10.32
C GLY A 24 4.49 0.30 11.55
N GLU A 25 5.68 0.92 11.59
CA GLU A 25 6.09 1.79 12.70
C GLU A 25 5.41 3.17 12.68
N LEU A 26 4.87 3.57 11.52
CA LEU A 26 4.31 4.90 11.31
C LEU A 26 2.79 4.89 11.47
N SER A 27 2.26 5.86 12.21
CA SER A 27 0.81 6.05 12.27
C SER A 27 0.25 6.59 10.94
N GLN A 28 -1.05 6.40 10.71
CA GLN A 28 -1.74 6.97 9.52
C GLN A 28 -1.55 8.49 9.39
N LYS A 29 -1.40 9.21 10.51
CA LYS A 29 -1.15 10.65 10.53
C LYS A 29 0.27 10.96 10.05
N GLU A 30 1.27 10.24 10.57
CA GLU A 30 2.68 10.40 10.16
C GLU A 30 2.86 10.09 8.67
N ILE A 31 2.20 9.03 8.18
CA ILE A 31 2.20 8.67 6.76
C ILE A 31 1.61 9.80 5.92
N ALA A 32 0.49 10.37 6.35
CA ALA A 32 -0.15 11.48 5.64
C ALA A 32 0.73 12.74 5.61
N GLU A 33 1.39 13.06 6.71
CA GLU A 33 2.32 14.19 6.82
C GLU A 33 3.53 14.00 5.91
N LYS A 34 4.14 12.81 5.91
CA LYS A 34 5.27 12.48 5.03
C LYS A 34 4.89 12.47 3.54
N LEU A 35 3.66 12.08 3.20
CA LEU A 35 3.14 12.11 1.84
C LEU A 35 2.64 13.50 1.41
N GLY A 36 2.49 14.45 2.34
CA GLY A 36 1.88 15.75 2.05
C GLY A 36 0.40 15.67 1.66
N ILE A 37 -0.33 14.64 2.14
CA ILE A 37 -1.76 14.43 1.84
C ILE A 37 -2.62 14.58 3.09
N ASN A 38 -3.93 14.70 2.90
CA ASN A 38 -4.86 14.76 4.03
C ASN A 38 -4.88 13.41 4.79
N PRO A 39 -4.83 13.38 6.14
CA PRO A 39 -4.93 12.16 6.94
C PRO A 39 -6.20 11.32 6.65
N SER A 40 -7.28 11.99 6.27
CA SER A 40 -8.52 11.33 5.86
C SER A 40 -8.33 10.50 4.58
N THR A 41 -7.37 10.84 3.72
CA THR A 41 -7.03 10.07 2.53
C THR A 41 -6.39 8.73 2.90
N VAL A 42 -5.45 8.71 3.84
CA VAL A 42 -4.86 7.46 4.36
C VAL A 42 -5.92 6.60 5.04
N SER A 43 -6.80 7.21 5.83
CA SER A 43 -7.92 6.50 6.46
C SER A 43 -8.88 5.87 5.43
N LYS A 44 -9.09 6.52 4.29
CA LYS A 44 -9.89 5.96 3.19
C LYS A 44 -9.24 4.73 2.57
N TYR A 45 -7.91 4.68 2.41
CA TYR A 45 -7.21 3.48 1.94
C TYR A 45 -7.43 2.29 2.89
N MET A 46 -7.48 2.57 4.20
CA MET A 46 -7.68 1.54 5.23
C MET A 46 -9.11 1.00 5.32
N ARG A 47 -10.12 1.84 5.03
CA ARG A 47 -11.53 1.52 5.31
C ARG A 47 -12.40 1.30 4.08
N LEU A 48 -12.06 1.94 2.98
CA LEU A 48 -12.88 1.94 1.76
C LEU A 48 -12.19 1.17 0.65
N ASP A 49 -12.95 0.84 -0.37
CA ASP A 49 -12.41 0.37 -1.65
C ASP A 49 -11.80 1.55 -2.44
N LYS A 50 -10.73 2.12 -1.89
CA LYS A 50 -9.95 3.19 -2.49
C LYS A 50 -8.49 2.81 -2.52
N TYR A 51 -7.86 3.16 -3.63
CA TYR A 51 -6.48 2.82 -3.93
C TYR A 51 -5.66 4.10 -4.04
N PRO A 52 -4.42 4.11 -3.51
CA PRO A 52 -3.49 5.18 -3.83
C PRO A 52 -3.20 5.18 -5.34
N ALA A 53 -2.94 6.35 -5.90
CA ALA A 53 -2.37 6.45 -7.24
C ALA A 53 -0.98 5.78 -7.25
N LEU A 54 -0.47 5.42 -8.44
CA LEU A 54 0.79 4.67 -8.53
C LEU A 54 1.98 5.44 -7.92
N ASP A 55 2.02 6.76 -8.09
CA ASP A 55 2.99 7.65 -7.44
C ASP A 55 2.89 7.59 -5.91
N THR A 56 1.67 7.71 -5.38
CA THR A 56 1.38 7.70 -3.94
C THR A 56 1.71 6.34 -3.35
N PHE A 57 1.44 5.26 -4.09
CA PHE A 57 1.81 3.90 -3.73
C PHE A 57 3.32 3.71 -3.65
N ALA A 58 4.07 4.18 -4.66
CA ALA A 58 5.53 4.12 -4.65
C ALA A 58 6.12 4.90 -3.46
N ASN A 59 5.57 6.09 -3.18
CA ASN A 59 5.98 6.88 -2.02
C ASN A 59 5.62 6.21 -0.69
N LEU A 60 4.45 5.55 -0.60
CA LEU A 60 4.07 4.73 0.55
C LEU A 60 5.09 3.61 0.81
N CYS A 61 5.49 2.89 -0.24
CA CYS A 61 6.50 1.83 -0.13
C CYS A 61 7.82 2.36 0.44
N GLN A 62 8.30 3.51 -0.05
CA GLN A 62 9.52 4.13 0.46
C GLN A 62 9.39 4.60 1.92
N ILE A 63 8.24 5.17 2.29
CA ILE A 63 8.01 5.68 3.65
C ILE A 63 7.88 4.55 4.67
N LEU A 64 7.25 3.45 4.27
CA LEU A 64 7.04 2.27 5.10
C LEU A 64 8.23 1.28 5.08
N ASP A 65 9.30 1.61 4.36
CA ASP A 65 10.48 0.75 4.15
C ASP A 65 10.11 -0.67 3.69
N ILE A 66 9.14 -0.77 2.78
CA ILE A 66 8.63 -2.04 2.23
C ILE A 66 8.77 -2.05 0.71
N SER A 67 9.13 -3.19 0.13
CA SER A 67 9.27 -3.30 -1.32
C SER A 67 7.90 -3.31 -2.01
N ALA A 68 7.83 -2.80 -3.24
CA ALA A 68 6.60 -2.89 -4.03
C ALA A 68 6.23 -4.35 -4.32
N ASP A 69 7.21 -5.25 -4.49
CA ASP A 69 7.01 -6.68 -4.65
C ASP A 69 6.25 -7.28 -3.46
N GLU A 70 6.65 -6.91 -2.24
CA GLU A 70 6.03 -7.31 -0.98
C GLU A 70 4.59 -6.80 -0.81
N ILE A 71 4.14 -5.76 -1.53
CA ILE A 71 2.72 -5.37 -1.51
C ILE A 71 1.97 -5.94 -2.71
N LEU A 72 2.60 -6.00 -3.88
CA LEU A 72 2.00 -6.50 -5.11
C LEU A 72 1.90 -8.03 -5.16
N GLY A 73 2.64 -8.74 -4.30
CA GLY A 73 2.76 -10.20 -4.34
C GLY A 73 3.58 -10.73 -5.48
N LEU A 74 4.52 -9.91 -5.91
CA LEU A 74 5.63 -10.31 -6.74
C LEU A 74 6.75 -10.77 -5.76
N LYS A 75 7.69 -11.60 -6.22
CA LYS A 75 8.74 -12.19 -5.36
C LYS A 75 9.94 -11.28 -5.15
#